data_AF-A0A6J4L9M3-F1
#
_entry.id   AF-A0A6J4L9M3-F1
#
_cell.length_a   1.000
_cell.length_b   1.000
_cell.length_c   1.000
_cell.angle_alpha   90.00
_cell.angle_beta   90.00
_cell.angle_gamma   90.00
#
_symmetry.space_group_name_H-M   'P 1'
#
loop_
_entity.id
_entity.type
_entity.pdbx_description
1 polymer ?
#
loop_
_entity_poly.entity_id
_entity_poly.type
_entity_poly.pdbx_seq_one_letter_code
_entity_poly.pdbx_strand_id
1 'polypeptide(L)' 'MLTPEELNWVTSKLLNGEFVDGKITAGVGASLVKDNLELKADSPLANELNKVVIPAL' A
#
# COMPACT_ATOMS: atom_id res chain seq x y z
N MET A 1 11.19 13.00 -0.57
CA MET A 1 10.96 12.92 0.89
C MET A 1 9.61 13.59 1.19
N LEU A 2 8.70 12.93 1.91
CA LEU A 2 7.36 13.48 2.23
C LEU A 2 7.43 14.55 3.32
N THR A 3 6.59 15.57 3.22
CA THR A 3 6.35 16.53 4.31
C THR A 3 5.56 15.89 5.46
N PRO A 4 5.58 16.47 6.67
CA PRO A 4 4.76 15.97 7.78
C PRO A 4 3.25 15.92 7.48
N GLU A 5 2.74 16.89 6.71
CA GLU A 5 1.34 16.95 6.31
C GLU A 5 0.98 15.81 5.35
N GLU A 6 1.82 15.58 4.32
CA GLU A 6 1.64 14.47 3.39
C GLU A 6 1.76 13.12 4.10
N LEU A 7 2.70 12.97 5.03
CA LEU A 7 2.86 11.75 5.82
C LEU A 7 1.64 11.47 6.70
N ASN A 8 1.10 12.49 7.37
CA ASN A 8 -0.13 12.36 8.16
C ASN A 8 -1.32 11.98 7.27
N TRP A 9 -1.44 12.61 6.11
CA TRP A 9 -2.49 12.30 5.15
C TRP A 9 -2.39 10.85 4.67
N VAL A 10 -1.20 10.39 4.23
CA VAL A 10 -0.95 9.00 3.82
C VAL A 10 -1.29 8.02 4.94
N THR A 11 -0.86 8.31 6.16
CA THR A 11 -1.12 7.44 7.32
C THR A 11 -2.62 7.35 7.62
N SER A 12 -3.35 8.47 7.58
CA SER A 12 -4.80 8.49 7.81
C SER A 12 -5.56 7.66 6.77
N LYS A 13 -5.10 7.69 5.51
CA LYS A 13 -5.68 6.93 4.41
C LYS A 13 -5.41 5.43 4.55
N LEU A 14 -4.18 5.07 4.93
CA LEU A 14 -3.80 3.68 5.20
C LEU A 14 -4.57 3.09 6.39
N LEU A 15 -4.82 3.85 7.47
CA LEU A 15 -5.59 3.36 8.61
C LEU A 15 -7.03 2.95 8.27
N ASN A 16 -7.59 3.50 7.20
CA ASN A 16 -8.96 3.22 6.74
C ASN A 16 -9.00 2.35 5.48
N GLY A 17 -7.84 1.88 5.01
CA GLY A 17 -7.73 1.08 3.80
C GLY A 17 -8.12 -0.38 4.02
N GLU A 18 -8.65 -1.03 2.97
CA GLU A 18 -8.85 -2.47 2.97
C GLU A 18 -7.56 -3.17 2.54
N PHE A 19 -6.99 -3.94 3.45
CA PHE A 19 -5.81 -4.77 3.18
C PHE A 19 -6.20 -6.21 2.93
N VAL A 20 -5.47 -6.84 2.03
CA VAL A 20 -5.59 -8.26 1.69
C VAL A 20 -4.33 -9.00 2.10
N ASP A 21 -4.45 -10.32 2.27
CA ASP A 21 -3.29 -11.17 2.52
C ASP A 21 -2.34 -11.16 1.31
N GLY A 22 -1.09 -10.77 1.54
CA GLY A 22 -0.03 -10.70 0.54
C GLY A 22 0.32 -12.05 -0.10
N LYS A 23 -0.15 -13.17 0.45
CA LYS A 23 -0.09 -14.51 -0.17
C LYS A 23 -1.02 -14.64 -1.37
N ILE A 24 -2.16 -13.94 -1.37
CA ILE A 24 -3.17 -13.98 -2.45
C ILE A 24 -2.68 -13.23 -3.69
N THR A 25 -1.93 -12.15 -3.48
CA THR A 25 -1.35 -11.30 -4.52
C THR A 25 0.02 -11.78 -4.99
N ALA A 26 0.64 -12.73 -4.28
CA ALA A 26 1.93 -13.31 -4.64
C ALA A 26 1.81 -14.34 -5.77
N GLY A 27 2.81 -14.34 -6.67
CA GLY A 27 3.07 -15.50 -7.53
C GLY A 27 3.44 -16.74 -6.70
N VAL A 28 3.31 -17.93 -7.30
CA VAL A 28 3.43 -19.25 -6.64
C VAL A 28 4.65 -19.41 -5.72
N GLY A 29 5.79 -18.79 -6.05
CA GLY A 29 7.00 -18.87 -5.23
C GLY A 29 7.00 -18.00 -3.96
N ALA A 30 6.27 -16.89 -3.96
CA ALA A 30 6.27 -15.92 -2.85
C ALA A 30 5.16 -16.18 -1.82
N SER A 31 4.10 -16.92 -2.19
CA SER A 31 3.00 -17.26 -1.27
C SER A 31 3.42 -18.15 -0.10
N LEU A 32 4.54 -18.86 -0.23
CA LEU A 32 5.10 -19.72 0.81
C LEU A 32 5.80 -18.94 1.95
N VAL A 33 6.20 -17.69 1.70
CA VAL A 33 7.05 -16.91 2.62
C VAL A 33 6.54 -15.52 2.91
N LYS A 34 5.65 -14.95 2.08
CA LYS A 34 4.99 -13.68 2.40
C LYS A 34 4.05 -13.89 3.57
N ASP A 35 4.20 -13.10 4.62
CA ASP A 35 3.31 -13.09 5.77
C ASP A 35 3.01 -11.63 6.15
N ASN A 36 2.27 -10.94 5.29
CA ASN A 36 1.97 -9.54 5.42
C ASN A 36 0.57 -9.22 4.87
N LEU A 37 0.03 -8.10 5.33
CA LEU A 37 -1.13 -7.47 4.73
C LEU A 37 -0.68 -6.38 3.75
N GLU A 38 -1.40 -6.21 2.65
CA GLU A 38 -1.09 -5.18 1.65
C GLU A 38 -2.34 -4.64 0.98
N LEU A 39 -2.25 -3.42 0.46
CA LEU A 39 -3.30 -2.90 -0.42
C LEU A 39 -3.27 -3.65 -1.73
N LYS A 40 -4.46 -3.95 -2.27
CA LYS A 40 -4.57 -4.52 -3.61
C LYS A 40 -4.02 -3.50 -4.62
N ALA A 41 -3.16 -3.95 -5.53
CA ALA A 41 -2.41 -3.07 -6.43
C ALA A 41 -3.30 -2.21 -7.35
N ASP A 42 -4.46 -2.73 -7.75
CA ASP A 42 -5.45 -2.04 -8.58
C ASP A 42 -6.48 -1.25 -7.77
N SER A 43 -6.38 -1.20 -6.44
CA SER A 43 -7.34 -0.49 -5.61
C SER A 43 -7.30 1.02 -5.88
N PRO A 44 -8.46 1.72 -5.80
CA PRO A 44 -8.50 3.17 -5.91
C PRO A 44 -7.57 3.86 -4.90
N LEU A 45 -7.47 3.31 -3.69
CA LEU A 45 -6.61 3.82 -2.63
C LEU A 45 -5.12 3.71 -2.99
N ALA A 46 -4.66 2.56 -3.49
CA ALA A 46 -3.26 2.42 -3.93
C ALA A 46 -2.91 3.42 -5.05
N ASN A 47 -3.83 3.62 -6.00
CA ASN A 47 -3.66 4.61 -7.07
C ASN A 47 -3.63 6.05 -6.54
N GLU A 48 -4.44 6.38 -5.53
CA GLU A 48 -4.44 7.69 -4.87
C GLU A 48 -3.11 7.95 -4.15
N LEU A 49 -2.64 6.97 -3.37
CA LEU A 49 -1.38 7.06 -2.62
C LEU A 49 -0.17 7.18 -3.55
N ASN A 50 -0.15 6.45 -4.66
CA ASN A 50 0.96 6.49 -5.63
C ASN A 50 1.19 7.89 -6.21
N LYS A 51 0.14 8.71 -6.35
CA LYS A 51 0.28 10.10 -6.84
C LYS A 51 1.06 11.00 -5.89
N VAL A 52 1.13 10.64 -4.61
CA VAL A 52 1.84 11.39 -3.57
C VAL A 52 3.19 10.76 -3.27
N VAL A 53 3.24 9.43 -3.14
CA VAL A 53 4.44 8.71 -2.71
C VAL A 53 5.48 8.61 -3.84
N ILE A 54 5.09 8.28 -5.07
CA ILE A 54 6.05 8.06 -6.17
C ILE A 54 6.85 9.33 -6.51
N PRO A 55 6.25 10.53 -6.60
CA PRO A 55 7.02 11.76 -6.81
C PRO A 55 7.96 12.12 -5.66
N ALA A 56 7.76 11.53 -4.48
CA ALA A 56 8.56 11.78 -3.29
C ALA A 56 9.72 10.79 -3.10
N LEU A 57 9.91 9.83 -4.02
CA LEU A 57 11.04 8.90 -4.06
C LEU A 57 12.29 9.57 -4.66
#